data_AF-A0A7G2K1H9-F1
#
_entry.id   AF-A0A7G2K1H9-F1
#
_cell.length_a   1.000
_cell.length_b   1.000
_cell.length_c   1.000
_cell.angle_alpha   90.00
_cell.angle_beta   90.00
_cell.angle_gamma   90.00
#
_symmetry.space_group_name_H-M   'P 1'
#
loop_
_entity.id
_entity.type
_entity.pdbx_description
1 polymer ?
#
loop_
_entity_poly.entity_id
_entity_poly.type
_entity_poly.pdbx_seq_one_letter_code
_entity_poly.pdbx_strand_id
1 'polypeptide(L)'
;MTVNAEGNVDNEGVIDGHTATSVTAGQKVTNHKAARIVSENGDVYVITNGIVDNNGFIQGKTGTTVVEGQRQSKDNLMSDLIHTLGDIQRTVRSSLRAAENEQHPSSSAKSLMFYDKGRAVNKVASIISHGSVCSV
;
A
#
# COMPACT_ATOMS: atom_id res chain seq x y z
N MET A 1 0.33 -28.06 -27.30
CA MET A 1 -0.99 -27.61 -26.83
C MET A 1 -0.83 -26.32 -26.04
N THR A 2 -1.71 -25.35 -26.26
CA THR A 2 -1.72 -24.10 -25.50
C THR A 2 -3.13 -23.80 -25.03
N VAL A 3 -3.28 -23.50 -23.74
CA VAL A 3 -4.51 -23.02 -23.12
C VAL A 3 -4.22 -21.62 -22.58
N ASN A 4 -5.02 -20.63 -22.98
CA ASN A 4 -4.90 -19.26 -22.50
C ASN A 4 -6.28 -18.74 -22.06
N ALA A 5 -6.36 -18.22 -20.84
CA ALA A 5 -7.56 -17.59 -20.31
C ALA A 5 -7.22 -16.28 -19.61
N GLU A 6 -7.95 -15.22 -19.91
CA GLU A 6 -7.82 -13.94 -19.19
C GLU A 6 -8.28 -14.04 -17.73
N GLY A 7 -9.18 -14.99 -17.43
CA GLY A 7 -9.65 -15.28 -16.08
C GLY A 7 -8.97 -16.52 -15.51
N ASN A 8 -9.75 -17.58 -15.34
CA ASN A 8 -9.31 -18.83 -14.73
C ASN A 8 -9.21 -19.94 -15.77
N VAL A 9 -8.25 -20.84 -15.57
CA VAL A 9 -8.25 -22.18 -16.17
C VAL A 9 -8.71 -23.15 -15.10
N ASP A 10 -9.77 -23.89 -15.37
CA ASP A 10 -10.30 -24.92 -14.49
C ASP A 10 -10.21 -26.28 -15.19
N ASN A 11 -9.17 -27.04 -14.86
CA ASN A 11 -8.88 -28.32 -15.52
C ASN A 11 -9.43 -29.47 -14.69
N GLU A 12 -10.47 -30.11 -15.22
CA GLU A 12 -11.06 -31.35 -14.69
C GLU A 12 -10.60 -32.61 -15.43
N GLY A 13 -9.91 -32.45 -16.57
CA GLY A 13 -9.56 -33.53 -17.49
C GLY A 13 -8.07 -33.61 -17.79
N VAL A 14 -7.74 -33.91 -19.05
CA VAL A 14 -6.35 -34.01 -19.51
C VAL A 14 -6.04 -32.91 -20.51
N ILE A 15 -5.01 -32.12 -20.21
CA ILE A 15 -4.38 -31.20 -21.15
C ILE A 15 -3.05 -31.83 -21.54
N ASP A 16 -2.98 -32.35 -22.77
CA ASP A 16 -1.78 -32.95 -23.33
C ASP A 16 -1.47 -32.36 -24.69
N GLY A 17 -0.27 -31.79 -24.80
CA GLY A 17 0.25 -31.21 -26.02
C GLY A 17 1.23 -32.08 -26.77
N HIS A 18 1.52 -33.29 -26.28
CA HIS A 18 2.42 -34.32 -26.80
C HIS A 18 3.87 -33.88 -27.00
N THR A 19 4.12 -32.72 -27.64
CA THR A 19 5.45 -32.10 -27.80
C THR A 19 5.72 -31.05 -26.74
N ALA A 20 4.74 -30.21 -26.42
CA ALA A 20 4.84 -29.20 -25.35
C ALA A 20 3.46 -28.77 -24.91
N THR A 21 3.31 -28.42 -23.63
CA THR A 21 2.05 -27.95 -23.05
C THR A 21 2.26 -26.65 -22.32
N SER A 22 1.48 -25.63 -22.67
CA SER A 22 1.46 -24.34 -21.97
C SER A 22 0.05 -24.02 -21.51
N VAL A 23 -0.09 -23.67 -20.24
CA VAL A 23 -1.35 -23.22 -19.63
C VAL A 23 -1.09 -21.85 -19.02
N THR A 24 -1.79 -20.83 -19.50
CA THR A 24 -1.71 -19.46 -19.01
C THR A 24 -3.07 -19.00 -18.51
N ALA A 25 -3.12 -18.44 -17.30
CA ALA A 25 -4.32 -17.84 -16.73
C ALA A 25 -4.04 -16.43 -16.21
N GLY A 26 -4.97 -15.51 -16.37
CA GLY A 26 -4.83 -14.16 -15.80
C GLY A 26 -5.02 -14.14 -14.29
N GLN A 27 -5.76 -15.08 -13.70
CA GLN A 27 -6.06 -15.08 -12.27
C GLN A 27 -5.72 -16.41 -11.58
N LYS A 28 -6.22 -17.54 -12.08
CA LYS A 28 -6.05 -18.83 -11.40
C LYS A 28 -5.92 -19.98 -12.39
N VAL A 29 -5.03 -20.92 -12.09
CA VAL A 29 -5.09 -22.27 -12.67
C VAL A 29 -5.53 -23.23 -11.56
N THR A 30 -6.62 -23.95 -11.76
CA THR A 30 -7.03 -25.06 -10.89
C THR A 30 -6.83 -26.36 -11.67
N ASN A 31 -6.06 -27.28 -11.10
CA ASN A 31 -5.90 -28.62 -11.65
C ASN A 31 -6.46 -29.61 -10.63
N HIS A 32 -7.65 -30.15 -10.93
CA HIS A 32 -8.38 -31.02 -10.01
C HIS A 32 -7.67 -32.36 -9.78
N LYS A 33 -8.05 -33.07 -8.72
CA LYS A 33 -7.38 -34.29 -8.26
C LYS A 33 -7.23 -35.39 -9.33
N ALA A 34 -8.24 -35.55 -10.21
CA ALA A 34 -8.21 -36.52 -11.31
C ALA A 34 -7.60 -35.96 -12.60
N ALA A 35 -7.30 -34.66 -12.64
CA ALA A 35 -6.89 -33.94 -13.82
C ALA A 35 -5.37 -33.99 -14.03
N ARG A 36 -4.96 -33.85 -15.30
CA ARG A 36 -3.57 -33.98 -15.73
C ARG A 36 -3.20 -32.85 -16.69
N ILE A 37 -2.05 -32.22 -16.48
CA ILE A 37 -1.42 -31.31 -17.42
C ILE A 37 -0.05 -31.90 -17.77
N VAL A 38 0.08 -32.47 -18.96
CA VAL A 38 1.24 -33.28 -19.31
C VAL A 38 1.78 -32.93 -20.69
N SER A 39 3.02 -33.34 -20.93
CA SER A 39 3.62 -33.36 -22.26
C SER A 39 4.47 -34.61 -22.39
N GLU A 40 4.16 -35.46 -23.37
CA GLU A 40 4.83 -36.74 -23.57
C GLU A 40 6.31 -36.60 -23.98
N ASN A 41 6.64 -35.56 -24.75
CA ASN A 41 7.96 -35.38 -25.36
C ASN A 41 8.66 -34.05 -25.03
N GLY A 42 8.02 -33.16 -24.29
CA GLY A 42 8.68 -31.89 -23.93
C GLY A 42 8.16 -31.27 -22.66
N ASP A 43 8.25 -29.94 -22.57
CA ASP A 43 8.02 -29.22 -21.33
C ASP A 43 6.54 -28.94 -21.05
N VAL A 44 6.25 -28.78 -19.76
CA VAL A 44 4.98 -28.22 -19.27
C VAL A 44 5.24 -26.88 -18.60
N TYR A 45 4.54 -25.84 -19.07
CA TYR A 45 4.52 -24.51 -18.46
C TYR A 45 3.12 -24.21 -17.92
N VAL A 46 3.03 -23.88 -16.63
CA VAL A 46 1.79 -23.40 -16.01
C VAL A 46 2.06 -22.04 -15.41
N ILE A 47 1.46 -21.00 -15.98
CA ILE A 47 1.76 -19.60 -15.67
C ILE A 47 0.48 -18.88 -15.29
N THR A 48 0.50 -18.14 -14.19
CA THR A 48 -0.62 -17.30 -13.78
C THR A 48 -0.15 -16.04 -13.07
N ASN A 49 -0.92 -14.95 -13.19
CA ASN A 49 -0.68 -13.74 -12.38
C ASN A 49 -1.30 -13.85 -10.98
N GLY A 50 -1.97 -14.96 -10.66
CA GLY A 50 -2.46 -15.25 -9.31
C GLY A 50 -1.95 -16.60 -8.82
N ILE A 51 -2.86 -17.57 -8.65
CA ILE A 51 -2.58 -18.82 -7.89
C ILE A 51 -2.66 -20.05 -8.79
N VAL A 52 -1.78 -21.02 -8.57
CA VAL A 52 -1.90 -22.38 -9.08
C VAL A 52 -2.38 -23.29 -7.94
N ASP A 53 -3.63 -23.73 -8.04
CA ASP A 53 -4.23 -24.71 -7.15
C ASP A 53 -4.13 -26.09 -7.79
N ASN A 54 -3.00 -26.76 -7.57
CA ASN A 54 -2.72 -28.06 -8.14
C ASN A 54 -3.01 -29.19 -7.15
N ASN A 55 -4.15 -29.86 -7.33
CA ASN A 55 -4.51 -31.09 -6.63
C ASN A 55 -4.30 -32.35 -7.48
N GLY A 56 -4.11 -32.17 -8.80
CA GLY A 56 -3.86 -33.23 -9.77
C GLY A 56 -2.39 -33.39 -10.15
N PHE A 57 -2.16 -33.88 -11.37
CA PHE A 57 -0.82 -34.19 -11.88
C PHE A 57 -0.34 -33.17 -12.92
N ILE A 58 0.89 -32.68 -12.76
CA ILE A 58 1.54 -31.79 -13.73
C ILE A 58 2.93 -32.35 -14.02
N GLN A 59 3.21 -32.75 -15.27
CA GLN A 59 4.51 -33.29 -15.64
C GLN A 59 4.80 -33.17 -17.14
N GLY A 60 5.86 -32.44 -17.48
CA GLY A 60 6.53 -32.55 -18.77
C GLY A 60 7.63 -33.61 -18.74
N LYS A 61 7.90 -34.21 -19.90
CA LYS A 61 8.97 -35.20 -20.08
C LYS A 61 10.36 -34.61 -19.88
N THR A 62 10.58 -33.40 -20.42
CA THR A 62 11.87 -32.70 -20.34
C THR A 62 11.96 -31.88 -19.06
N GLY A 63 10.87 -31.21 -18.69
CA GLY A 63 10.84 -30.31 -17.56
C GLY A 63 9.42 -29.81 -17.25
N THR A 64 9.25 -29.28 -16.05
CA THR A 64 8.00 -28.68 -15.59
C THR A 64 8.31 -27.36 -14.92
N THR A 65 7.63 -26.30 -15.34
CA THR A 65 7.75 -24.96 -14.75
C THR A 65 6.37 -24.47 -14.35
N VAL A 66 6.24 -24.11 -13.07
CA VAL A 66 5.02 -23.53 -12.50
C VAL A 66 5.38 -22.14 -11.98
N VAL A 67 4.72 -21.12 -12.50
CA VAL A 67 4.92 -19.72 -12.13
C VAL A 67 3.61 -19.15 -11.60
N GLU A 68 3.65 -18.72 -10.35
CA GLU A 68 2.56 -17.99 -9.69
C GLU A 68 2.88 -16.50 -9.63
N GLY A 69 1.83 -15.67 -9.64
CA GLY A 69 1.99 -14.25 -9.42
C GLY A 69 2.30 -13.96 -7.95
N GLN A 70 3.08 -12.91 -7.70
CA GLN A 70 3.32 -12.44 -6.34
C GLN A 70 2.01 -12.02 -5.67
N ARG A 71 1.51 -12.84 -4.74
CA ARG A 71 0.43 -12.43 -3.83
C ARG A 71 1.00 -11.42 -2.83
N GLN A 72 0.67 -10.15 -2.98
CA GLN A 72 0.70 -9.25 -1.83
C GLN A 72 -0.45 -9.67 -0.90
N SER A 73 -0.12 -10.13 0.31
CA SER A 73 -1.15 -10.39 1.33
C SER A 73 -1.96 -9.10 1.55
N LYS A 74 -3.27 -9.23 1.70
CA LYS A 74 -4.14 -8.10 2.08
C LYS A 74 -3.63 -7.39 3.33
N ASP A 75 -3.01 -8.14 4.25
CA ASP A 75 -2.43 -7.61 5.48
C ASP A 75 -1.18 -6.76 5.20
N ASN A 76 -0.35 -7.16 4.21
CA ASN A 76 0.81 -6.37 3.78
C ASN A 76 0.36 -5.06 3.14
N LEU A 77 -0.65 -5.11 2.26
CA LEU A 77 -1.23 -3.92 1.64
C LEU A 77 -1.84 -2.96 2.69
N MET A 78 -2.54 -3.50 3.69
CA MET A 78 -3.09 -2.69 4.77
C MET A 78 -2.00 -2.07 5.65
N SER A 79 -0.97 -2.84 5.98
CA SER A 79 0.21 -2.36 6.71
C SER A 79 0.90 -1.22 5.97
N ASP A 80 1.17 -1.41 4.66
CA ASP A 80 1.80 -0.39 3.81
C ASP A 80 0.95 0.88 3.71
N LEU A 81 -0.38 0.74 3.62
CA LEU A 81 -1.31 1.87 3.64
C LEU A 81 -1.27 2.60 4.99
N ILE A 82 -1.28 1.88 6.11
CA ILE A 82 -1.21 2.48 7.46
C ILE A 82 0.11 3.25 7.63
N HIS A 83 1.23 2.67 7.22
CA HIS A 83 2.53 3.34 7.27
C HIS A 83 2.52 4.62 6.43
N THR A 84 2.05 4.53 5.18
CA THR A 84 1.97 5.68 4.27
C THR A 84 1.10 6.80 4.83
N LEU A 85 -0.10 6.48 5.33
CA LEU A 85 -1.00 7.45 5.92
C LEU A 85 -0.41 8.05 7.21
N GLY A 86 0.25 7.25 8.03
CA GLY A 86 0.93 7.72 9.24
C GLY A 86 2.05 8.72 8.93
N ASP A 87 2.84 8.46 7.89
CA ASP A 87 3.92 9.34 7.45
C ASP A 87 3.40 10.65 6.85
N ILE A 88 2.32 10.60 6.06
CA ILE A 88 1.62 11.79 5.58
C ILE A 88 1.11 12.62 6.77
N GLN A 89 0.44 11.99 7.73
CA GLN A 89 -0.08 12.69 8.91
C GLN A 89 1.03 13.36 9.73
N ARG A 90 2.15 12.66 9.94
CA ARG A 90 3.31 13.19 10.67
C ARG A 90 3.92 14.39 9.95
N THR A 91 4.12 14.27 8.65
CA THR A 91 4.72 15.31 7.81
C THR A 91 3.82 16.54 7.74
N VAL A 92 2.56 16.39 7.32
CA VAL A 92 1.63 17.51 7.13
C VAL A 92 1.37 18.26 8.43
N ARG A 93 1.17 17.55 9.56
CA ARG A 93 0.97 18.21 10.87
C ARG A 93 2.20 18.96 11.32
N SER A 94 3.39 18.39 11.12
CA SER A 94 4.64 19.06 11.49
C SER A 94 4.85 20.34 10.67
N SER A 95 4.66 20.26 9.36
CA SER A 95 4.79 21.42 8.47
C SER A 95 3.75 22.50 8.77
N LEU A 96 2.50 22.12 9.06
CA LEU A 96 1.47 23.08 9.43
C LEU A 96 1.81 23.81 10.73
N ARG A 97 2.25 23.09 11.77
CA ARG A 97 2.69 23.70 13.03
C ARG A 97 3.89 24.64 12.84
N ALA A 98 4.84 24.27 11.99
CA ALA A 98 5.97 25.12 11.67
C ALA A 98 5.50 26.42 10.99
N ALA A 99 4.62 26.31 9.99
CA ALA A 99 4.05 27.46 9.29
C ALA A 99 3.21 28.36 10.21
N GLU A 100 2.41 27.79 11.12
CA GLU A 100 1.64 28.54 12.13
C GLU A 100 2.57 29.36 13.05
N ASN A 101 3.67 28.76 13.51
CA ASN A 101 4.64 29.44 14.37
C ASN A 101 5.44 30.52 13.63
N GLU A 102 5.66 30.38 12.33
CA GLU A 102 6.32 31.41 11.51
C GLU A 102 5.39 32.60 11.23
N GLN A 103 4.09 32.35 11.02
CA GLN A 103 3.10 33.40 10.77
C GLN A 103 2.68 34.15 12.04
N HIS A 104 2.67 33.46 13.18
CA HIS A 104 2.36 34.03 14.49
C HIS A 104 3.46 33.65 15.50
N PRO A 105 4.68 34.19 15.36
CA PRO A 105 5.73 33.95 16.34
C PRO A 105 5.19 34.42 17.68
N SER A 106 5.11 33.50 18.64
CA SER A 106 4.49 33.67 19.96
C SER A 106 4.64 35.11 20.44
N SER A 107 3.55 35.88 20.33
CA SER A 107 3.54 37.28 20.75
C SER A 107 3.96 37.29 22.21
N SER A 108 5.06 37.97 22.51
CA SER A 108 5.49 38.22 23.89
C SER A 108 4.44 39.14 24.52
N ALA A 109 3.35 38.56 25.01
CA ALA A 109 2.32 39.29 25.71
C ALA A 109 2.95 39.96 26.94
N LYS A 110 3.27 41.26 26.82
CA LYS A 110 3.77 42.06 27.93
C LYS A 110 2.60 42.45 28.80
N SER A 111 2.50 41.85 29.98
CA SER A 111 1.55 42.27 31.01
C SER A 111 2.04 43.59 31.63
N LEU A 112 1.32 44.70 31.40
CA LEU A 112 1.56 45.97 32.12
C LEU A 112 0.62 46.04 33.32
N MET A 113 1.19 46.08 34.52
CA MET A 113 0.46 46.38 35.75
C MET A 113 0.50 47.88 36.02
N PHE A 114 -0.66 48.55 35.98
CA PHE A 114 -0.78 49.96 36.36
C PHE A 114 -1.20 50.07 37.83
N TYR A 115 -0.38 50.72 38.66
CA TYR A 115 -0.72 51.01 40.05
C TYR A 115 -1.21 52.45 40.17
N ASP A 116 -2.51 52.63 40.45
CA ASP A 116 -3.06 53.92 40.86
C ASP A 116 -3.10 54.01 42.39
N LYS A 117 -2.43 55.03 42.97
CA LYS A 117 -2.34 55.21 44.43
C LYS A 117 -3.64 55.72 45.07
N GLY A 118 -4.72 55.90 44.30
CA GLY A 118 -5.96 56.52 44.81
C GLY A 118 -7.13 55.59 45.10
N ARG A 119 -7.31 54.46 44.39
CA ARG A 119 -8.47 53.56 44.55
C ARG A 119 -8.09 52.12 44.23
N ALA A 120 -8.37 51.21 45.15
CA ALA A 120 -8.13 49.77 45.01
C ALA A 120 -9.01 49.16 43.90
N VAL A 121 -8.56 49.25 42.66
CA VAL A 121 -9.11 48.48 41.54
C VAL A 121 -7.95 47.92 40.73
N ASN A 122 -7.71 46.62 40.87
CA ASN A 122 -6.68 45.91 40.13
C ASN A 122 -7.22 45.63 38.71
N LYS A 123 -7.05 46.58 37.79
CA LYS A 123 -7.48 46.39 36.40
C LYS A 123 -6.30 45.84 35.60
N VAL A 124 -6.24 44.51 35.47
CA VAL A 124 -5.30 43.85 34.57
C VAL A 124 -5.76 44.11 33.14
N ALA A 125 -5.03 44.94 32.41
CA ALA A 125 -5.24 45.14 30.98
C ALA A 125 -4.20 44.32 30.21
N SER A 126 -4.64 43.31 29.46
CA SER A 126 -3.77 42.60 28.52
C SER A 126 -3.74 43.38 27.20
N ILE A 127 -2.56 43.85 26.79
CA ILE A 127 -2.35 44.49 25.48
C ILE A 127 -1.64 43.49 24.59
N ILE A 128 -2.33 43.02 23.54
CA ILE A 128 -1.71 42.23 22.47
C ILE A 128 -1.18 43.24 21.44
N SER A 129 0.11 43.60 21.52
CA SER A 129 0.73 44.45 20.51
C SER A 129 1.26 43.60 19.35
N HIS A 130 0.78 43.87 18.16
CA HIS A 130 1.40 43.41 16.92
C HIS A 130 2.41 44.49 16.55
N GLY A 131 3.64 44.35 17.05
CA GLY A 131 4.67 45.38 16.89
C GLY A 131 5.01 45.60 15.41
N SER A 132 4.58 46.73 14.85
CA SER A 132 5.15 47.27 13.61
C SER A 132 6.49 47.92 13.96
N VAL A 133 7.59 47.34 13.49
CA VAL A 133 8.93 47.92 13.67
C VAL A 133 9.10 49.04 12.64
N CYS A 134 8.93 50.29 13.05
CA CYS A 134 9.49 51.43 12.32
C CYS A 134 10.91 51.66 12.86
N SER A 135 11.93 51.40 12.04
CA SER A 135 13.32 51.74 12.35
C SER A 135 13.52 53.26 12.32
N VAL A 136 14.23 53.80 13.30
CA VAL A 136 14.83 55.14 13.26
C VAL A 136 16.34 54.97 13.07
#